data_AF-A0A0L7KNE7-F1
#
_entry.id   AF-A0A0L7KNE7-F1
#
_cell.length_a   1.000
_cell.length_b   1.000
_cell.length_c   1.000
_cell.angle_alpha   90.00
_cell.angle_beta   90.00
_cell.angle_gamma   90.00
#
_symmetry.space_group_name_H-M   'P 1'
#
loop_
_entity.id
_entity.type
_entity.pdbx_description
1 polymer ?
#
loop_
_entity_poly.entity_id
_entity_poly.type
_entity_poly.pdbx_seq_one_letter_code
_entity_poly.pdbx_strand_id
1 'polypeptide(L)'
;MVFRSPFEYLTRMFLADEVSGSSFDWVKGVAEVPITFLFELRDLGVNGFLLPTEQIIPNNEEIMACLVEMDRTTRQLRYYSSSSSVYASVMSLVLSVGFLVLLR
;
A
#
# COMPACT_ATOMS: atom_id res chain seq x y z
N MET A 1 14.45 -9.62 -13.79
CA MET A 1 13.27 -9.93 -14.62
C MET A 1 12.55 -8.61 -14.85
N VAL A 2 12.81 -7.98 -15.99
CA VAL A 2 12.19 -6.69 -16.35
C VAL A 2 10.81 -7.03 -16.89
N PHE A 3 9.79 -6.98 -16.04
CA PHE A 3 8.44 -6.74 -16.56
C PHE A 3 8.55 -5.39 -17.27
N ARG A 4 8.34 -5.36 -18.61
CA ARG A 4 8.08 -4.10 -19.30
C ARG A 4 6.92 -3.47 -18.55
N SER A 5 7.22 -2.50 -17.71
CA SER A 5 6.34 -2.15 -16.61
C SER A 5 5.10 -1.48 -17.20
N PRO A 6 3.87 -1.95 -16.92
CA PRO A 6 2.67 -1.14 -17.13
C PRO A 6 2.59 0.05 -16.14
N PHE A 7 3.62 0.30 -15.33
CA PHE A 7 3.64 1.36 -14.33
C PHE A 7 3.91 2.77 -14.90
N GLU A 8 4.26 2.91 -16.17
CA GLU A 8 4.23 4.23 -16.82
C GLU A 8 2.80 4.81 -16.92
N TYR A 9 1.77 3.96 -16.85
CA TYR A 9 0.38 4.35 -17.03
C TYR A 9 -0.29 4.86 -15.73
N LEU A 10 0.06 4.30 -14.57
CA LEU A 10 -0.48 4.75 -13.26
C LEU A 10 -0.06 6.18 -12.91
N THR A 11 1.14 6.60 -13.34
CA THR A 11 1.64 7.96 -13.11
C THR A 11 1.05 8.98 -14.09
N ARG A 12 0.49 8.53 -15.23
CA ARG A 12 0.16 9.42 -16.35
C ARG A 12 -1.21 10.08 -16.23
N MET A 13 -2.16 9.50 -15.49
CA MET A 13 -3.46 10.14 -15.26
C MET A 13 -3.41 11.17 -14.13
N PHE A 14 -2.42 11.08 -13.21
CA PHE A 14 -2.12 12.15 -12.26
C PHE A 14 -1.58 13.44 -12.94
N LEU A 15 -1.34 13.42 -14.26
CA LEU A 15 -1.00 14.62 -15.03
C LEU A 15 -2.21 15.36 -15.59
N ALA A 16 -3.44 14.86 -15.38
CA ALA A 16 -4.66 15.58 -15.74
C ALA A 16 -5.14 16.40 -14.54
N ASP A 17 -4.50 17.56 -14.34
CA ASP A 17 -4.88 18.61 -13.39
C ASP A 17 -4.68 18.32 -11.89
N GLU A 18 -4.40 19.40 -11.15
CA GLU A 18 -4.22 19.37 -9.70
C GLU A 18 -5.58 19.18 -9.02
N VAL A 19 -5.77 18.05 -8.33
CA VAL A 19 -7.01 17.71 -7.62
C VAL A 19 -6.72 17.57 -6.13
N SER A 20 -7.63 18.09 -5.30
CA SER A 20 -7.56 17.98 -3.83
C SER A 20 -8.85 17.40 -3.25
N GLY A 21 -8.74 16.76 -2.08
CA GLY A 21 -9.88 16.21 -1.36
C GLY A 21 -10.31 14.83 -1.84
N SER A 22 -9.44 14.12 -2.55
CA SER A 22 -9.67 12.73 -2.93
C SER A 22 -9.60 11.81 -1.69
N SER A 23 -10.10 10.59 -1.82
CA SER A 23 -10.02 9.60 -0.74
C SER A 23 -8.57 9.26 -0.38
N PHE A 24 -7.68 9.18 -1.36
CA PHE A 24 -6.26 8.88 -1.11
C PHE A 24 -5.53 10.04 -0.43
N ASP A 25 -5.91 11.29 -0.68
CA ASP A 25 -5.38 12.46 0.06
C ASP A 25 -5.72 12.36 1.54
N TRP A 26 -6.97 12.03 1.87
CA TRP A 26 -7.40 11.87 3.26
C TRP A 26 -6.71 10.67 3.93
N VAL A 27 -6.63 9.53 3.25
CA VAL A 27 -5.98 8.32 3.78
C VAL A 27 -4.49 8.59 4.05
N LYS A 28 -3.82 9.34 3.18
CA LYS A 28 -2.40 9.66 3.34
C LYS A 28 -2.17 10.75 4.40
N GLY A 29 -2.96 11.81 4.38
CA GLY A 29 -2.74 13.01 5.19
C GLY A 29 -3.38 12.98 6.58
N VAL A 30 -4.52 12.32 6.74
CA VAL A 30 -5.27 12.27 8.01
C VAL A 30 -5.18 10.90 8.67
N ALA A 31 -5.42 9.83 7.92
CA ALA A 31 -5.30 8.47 8.47
C ALA A 31 -3.85 7.98 8.57
N GLU A 32 -2.89 8.76 8.03
CA GLU A 32 -1.45 8.51 8.07
C GLU A 32 -1.06 7.10 7.60
N VAL A 33 -1.84 6.53 6.68
CA VAL A 33 -1.52 5.21 6.14
C VAL A 33 -0.25 5.35 5.28
N PRO A 34 0.79 4.56 5.56
CA PRO A 34 2.11 4.79 4.95
C PRO A 34 2.12 4.50 3.46
N ILE A 35 1.31 3.53 3.02
CA ILE A 35 1.27 3.03 1.65
C ILE A 35 -0.15 3.24 1.10
N THR A 36 -0.29 4.18 0.17
CA THR A 36 -1.57 4.59 -0.44
C THR A 36 -1.40 4.68 -1.94
N PHE A 37 -2.31 4.09 -2.70
CA PHE A 37 -2.28 4.07 -4.16
C PHE A 37 -3.69 4.29 -4.73
N LEU A 38 -3.74 4.90 -5.90
CA LEU A 38 -4.92 4.97 -6.74
C LEU A 38 -4.65 4.13 -7.99
N PHE A 39 -5.67 3.38 -8.42
CA PHE A 39 -5.63 2.64 -9.68
C PHE A 39 -6.69 3.20 -10.61
N GLU A 40 -6.27 3.64 -11.79
CA GLU A 40 -7.16 3.67 -12.95
C GLU A 40 -6.90 2.46 -13.81
N LEU A 41 -7.99 1.79 -14.14
CA LEU A 41 -7.99 0.56 -14.91
C LEU A 41 -7.98 0.86 -16.40
N ARG A 42 -7.94 -0.20 -17.21
CA ARG A 42 -8.03 -0.07 -18.66
C ARG A 42 -9.33 0.65 -19.08
N ASP A 43 -9.36 1.34 -20.20
CA ASP A 43 -8.28 1.62 -21.16
C ASP A 43 -7.91 3.13 -21.16
N LEU A 44 -7.14 3.58 -22.17
CA LEU A 44 -6.72 4.98 -22.30
C LEU A 44 -7.77 5.87 -22.99
N GLY A 45 -9.06 5.52 -22.86
CA GLY A 45 -10.17 6.28 -23.44
C GLY A 45 -10.63 5.80 -24.82
N VAL A 46 -10.21 4.61 -25.28
CA VAL A 46 -10.74 4.03 -26.53
C VAL A 46 -12.18 3.57 -26.31
N ASN A 47 -12.41 2.81 -25.25
CA ASN A 47 -13.74 2.41 -24.80
C ASN A 47 -14.11 3.09 -23.48
N GLY A 48 -13.12 3.53 -22.68
CA GLY A 48 -13.33 4.20 -21.40
C GLY A 48 -14.23 3.38 -20.48
N PHE A 49 -15.33 3.98 -20.03
CA PHE A 49 -16.30 3.30 -19.16
C PHE A 49 -17.07 2.15 -19.84
N LEU A 50 -17.05 2.06 -21.17
CA LEU A 50 -17.71 1.00 -21.94
C LEU A 50 -16.71 -0.07 -22.37
N LEU A 51 -15.75 -0.40 -21.50
CA LEU A 51 -14.73 -1.41 -21.78
C LEU A 51 -15.39 -2.76 -22.14
N PRO A 52 -14.95 -3.43 -23.23
CA PRO A 52 -15.53 -4.70 -23.64
C PRO A 52 -15.40 -5.79 -22.57
N THR A 53 -16.42 -6.64 -22.45
CA THR A 53 -16.51 -7.71 -21.45
C THR A 53 -15.30 -8.67 -21.50
N GLU A 54 -14.72 -8.86 -22.68
CA GLU A 54 -13.54 -9.70 -22.91
C GLU A 54 -12.29 -9.18 -22.18
N GLN A 55 -12.27 -7.91 -21.78
CA GLN A 55 -11.18 -7.28 -21.03
C GLN A 55 -11.33 -7.42 -19.51
N ILE A 56 -12.45 -7.92 -18.99
CA ILE A 56 -12.67 -8.04 -17.53
C ILE A 56 -11.63 -8.96 -16.89
N ILE A 57 -11.46 -10.17 -17.43
CA ILE A 57 -10.50 -11.13 -16.87
C ILE A 57 -9.05 -10.64 -17.04
N PRO A 58 -8.59 -10.24 -18.25
CA PRO A 58 -7.23 -9.74 -18.43
C PRO A 58 -6.89 -8.54 -17.53
N ASN A 59 -7.81 -7.58 -17.39
CA ASN A 59 -7.59 -6.43 -16.50
C ASN A 59 -7.38 -6.87 -15.04
N ASN A 60 -8.24 -7.78 -14.54
CA ASN A 60 -8.16 -8.19 -13.14
C ASN A 60 -6.98 -9.12 -12.85
N GLU A 61 -6.53 -9.93 -13.80
CA GLU A 61 -5.30 -10.72 -13.66
C GLU A 61 -4.06 -9.83 -13.48
N GLU A 62 -3.97 -8.75 -14.26
CA GLU A 62 -2.89 -7.76 -14.16
C GLU A 62 -2.91 -7.00 -12.82
N ILE A 63 -4.10 -6.57 -12.38
CA ILE A 63 -4.25 -5.90 -11.09
C ILE A 63 -3.93 -6.83 -9.93
N MET A 64 -4.36 -8.10 -9.99
CA MET A 64 -4.04 -9.07 -8.94
C MET A 64 -2.53 -9.31 -8.87
N ALA A 65 -1.85 -9.47 -10.00
CA ALA A 65 -0.39 -9.61 -10.03
C ALA A 65 0.31 -8.39 -9.39
N CYS A 66 -0.18 -7.17 -9.67
CA CYS A 66 0.32 -5.95 -9.04
C CYS A 66 0.12 -5.97 -7.51
N LEU A 67 -1.10 -6.29 -7.03
CA LEU A 67 -1.40 -6.34 -5.60
C LEU A 67 -0.54 -7.36 -4.84
N VAL A 68 -0.28 -8.53 -5.44
CA VAL A 68 0.63 -9.53 -4.84
C VAL A 68 2.06 -8.97 -4.71
N GLU A 69 2.57 -8.30 -5.74
CA GLU A 69 3.92 -7.73 -5.68
C GLU A 69 4.02 -6.55 -4.71
N MET A 70 2.95 -5.75 -4.59
CA MET A 70 2.87 -4.69 -3.59
C MET A 70 2.93 -5.25 -2.18
N ASP A 71 2.12 -6.27 -1.83
CA ASP A 71 2.19 -6.91 -0.51
C ASP A 71 3.58 -7.52 -0.24
N ARG A 72 4.17 -8.17 -1.25
CA ARG A 72 5.53 -8.70 -1.14
C ARG A 72 6.54 -7.60 -0.83
N THR A 73 6.44 -6.46 -1.52
CA THR A 73 7.35 -5.32 -1.36
C THR A 73 7.14 -4.62 -0.02
N THR A 74 5.90 -4.39 0.41
CA THR A 74 5.60 -3.74 1.70
C THR A 74 6.10 -4.56 2.89
N ARG A 75 6.04 -5.90 2.80
CA ARG A 75 6.69 -6.81 3.77
C ARG A 75 8.20 -6.64 3.80
N GLN A 76 8.86 -6.61 2.65
CA GLN A 76 10.31 -6.43 2.57
C GLN A 76 10.76 -5.09 3.15
N LEU A 77 9.95 -4.04 2.93
CA LEU A 77 10.16 -2.70 3.50
C LEU A 77 9.75 -2.59 4.98
N ARG A 78 9.29 -3.68 5.61
CA ARG A 78 8.91 -3.78 7.03
C ARG A 78 7.74 -2.89 7.47
N TYR A 79 6.85 -2.50 6.55
CA TYR A 79 5.64 -1.73 6.90
C TYR A 79 4.68 -2.47 7.84
N TYR A 80 4.71 -3.81 7.85
CA TYR A 80 3.89 -4.62 8.75
C TYR A 80 4.58 -4.98 10.08
N SER A 81 5.79 -4.48 10.36
CA SER A 81 6.52 -4.88 11.57
C SER A 81 6.09 -4.06 12.80
N SER A 82 5.41 -4.69 13.77
CA SER A 82 5.09 -4.13 15.09
C SER A 82 6.28 -4.17 16.06
N SER A 83 7.51 -4.11 15.53
CA SER A 83 8.75 -4.31 16.28
C SER A 83 8.82 -3.39 17.50
N SER A 84 8.45 -2.12 17.35
CA SER A 84 8.46 -1.11 18.42
C SER A 84 7.58 -1.49 19.62
N SER A 85 6.37 -2.02 19.37
CA SER A 85 5.42 -2.43 20.43
C SER A 85 5.91 -3.66 21.19
N VAL A 86 6.54 -4.60 20.48
CA VAL A 86 7.13 -5.80 21.09
C VAL A 86 8.33 -5.41 21.94
N TYR A 87 9.23 -4.56 21.45
CA TYR A 87 10.38 -4.07 22.23
C TYR A 87 9.94 -3.33 23.49
N ALA A 88 8.96 -2.41 23.38
CA ALA A 88 8.42 -1.71 24.54
C ALA A 88 7.82 -2.67 25.60
N SER A 89 7.10 -3.70 25.15
CA SER A 89 6.49 -4.70 26.04
C SER A 89 7.55 -5.55 26.76
N VAL A 90 8.59 -5.99 26.05
CA VAL A 90 9.69 -6.76 26.64
C VAL A 90 10.49 -5.89 27.62
N MET A 91 10.78 -4.64 27.28
CA MET A 91 11.47 -3.72 28.19
C MET A 91 10.66 -3.43 29.45
N SER A 92 9.33 -3.27 29.33
CA SER A 92 8.44 -3.12 30.49
C SER A 92 8.48 -4.35 31.42
N LEU A 93 8.49 -5.56 30.84
CA LEU A 93 8.65 -6.79 31.61
C LEU A 93 10.01 -6.87 32.32
N VAL A 94 11.10 -6.54 31.64
CA VAL A 94 12.45 -6.54 32.26
C VAL A 94 12.53 -5.53 33.41
N LEU A 95 12.01 -4.31 33.21
CA LEU A 95 11.99 -3.29 34.26
C LEU A 95 11.13 -3.70 35.47
N SER A 96 9.95 -4.28 35.23
CA SER A 96 9.07 -4.74 36.32
C SER A 96 9.68 -5.91 37.11
N VAL A 97 10.30 -6.88 36.44
CA VAL A 97 11.01 -7.98 37.13
C VAL A 97 12.22 -7.44 37.91
N GLY A 98 13.01 -6.54 37.33
CA GLY A 98 14.12 -5.88 38.02
C GLY A 98 13.67 -5.11 39.26
N PHE A 99 12.57 -4.38 39.18
CA PHE A 99 11.96 -3.69 40.31
C PHE A 99 11.53 -4.65 41.43
N LEU A 100 10.89 -5.77 41.08
CA LEU A 100 10.49 -6.81 42.05
C LEU A 100 11.69 -7.48 42.74
N VAL A 101 12.82 -7.64 42.05
CA VAL A 101 14.06 -8.18 42.63
C VAL A 101 14.71 -7.17 43.58
N LEU A 102 14.63 -5.87 43.30
CA LEU A 102 15.16 -4.80 44.15
C LEU A 102 14.32 -4.53 45.41
N LEU A 103 13.04 -4.92 45.41
CA LEU A 103 12.14 -4.82 46.56
C LEU A 103 12.20 -6.02 47.52
N ARG A 104 13.08 -7.01 47.25
CA ARG A 104 13.34 -8.12 48.16
C ARG A 104 14.31 -7.75 49.27
#